data_AF-A3VJS3-F1
#
_entry.id   AF-A3VJS3-F1
#
_cell.length_a   1.000
_cell.length_b   1.000
_cell.length_c   1.000
_cell.angle_alpha   90.00
_cell.angle_beta   90.00
_cell.angle_gamma   90.00
#
_symmetry.space_group_name_H-M   'P 1'
#
loop_
_entity.id
_entity.type
_entity.pdbx_description
1 polymer ?
#
loop_
_entity_poly.entity_id
_entity_poly.type
_entity_poly.pdbx_seq_one_letter_code
_entity_poly.pdbx_strand_id
1 'polypeptide(L)' 'MESGQRKDSDGNVIPRSIINRFTCELNGNMVVDVTLEPAISTNPYFEFEAKVDATGEFKFTWYDDDGDVYEDTQAIEVA' A
#
# COMPACT_ATOMS: atom_id res chain seq x y z
N MET A 1 2.07 -9.54 4.80
CA MET A 1 0.62 -9.73 5.09
C MET A 1 0.36 -10.94 5.99
N GLU A 2 1.20 -11.19 7.00
CA GLU A 2 0.90 -12.14 8.07
C GLU A 2 -0.07 -11.47 9.05
N SER A 3 -1.24 -12.07 9.27
CA SER A 3 -2.38 -11.38 9.91
C SER A 3 -2.31 -11.32 11.44
N GLY A 4 -1.41 -12.08 12.05
CA GLY A 4 -1.40 -12.26 13.51
C GLY A 4 -2.43 -13.27 14.02
N GLN A 5 -3.15 -13.97 13.13
CA GLN A 5 -4.18 -14.96 13.51
C GLN A 5 -3.75 -16.41 13.24
N ARG A 6 -2.72 -16.62 12.41
CA ARG A 6 -2.21 -17.95 12.08
C ARG A 6 -1.42 -18.53 13.25
N LYS A 7 -1.45 -19.85 13.37
CA LYS A 7 -0.64 -20.60 14.34
C LYS A 7 0.45 -21.41 13.65
N ASP A 8 1.59 -21.57 14.31
CA ASP A 8 2.65 -22.47 13.88
C ASP A 8 2.33 -23.94 14.23
N SER A 9 3.27 -24.85 13.97
CA SER A 9 3.13 -26.28 14.27
C SER A 9 3.03 -26.60 15.77
N ASP A 10 3.56 -25.72 16.62
CA ASP A 10 3.54 -25.86 18.07
C ASP A 10 2.31 -25.19 18.71
N GLY A 11 1.47 -24.54 17.88
CA GLY A 11 0.24 -23.86 18.30
C GLY A 11 0.42 -22.42 18.76
N ASN A 12 1.63 -21.85 18.63
CA ASN A 12 1.91 -20.46 18.97
C ASN A 12 1.33 -19.53 17.89
N VAL A 13 0.87 -18.35 18.31
CA VAL A 13 0.42 -17.31 17.37
C VAL A 13 1.63 -16.72 16.66
N ILE A 14 1.54 -16.61 15.35
CA ILE A 14 2.58 -16.00 14.52
C ILE A 14 2.34 -14.48 14.55
N PRO A 15 3.35 -13.65 14.89
CA PRO A 15 3.17 -12.21 14.96
C PRO A 15 2.70 -11.60 13.65
N ARG A 16 1.89 -10.55 13.74
CA ARG A 16 1.47 -9.74 12.60
C ARG A 16 2.71 -9.14 11.90
N SER A 17 2.68 -9.13 10.57
CA SER A 17 3.62 -8.40 9.71
C SER A 17 2.92 -8.10 8.39
N ILE A 18 2.43 -6.87 8.25
CA ILE A 18 1.69 -6.43 7.07
C ILE A 18 2.23 -5.10 6.55
N ILE A 19 1.96 -4.85 5.27
CA ILE A 19 1.88 -3.48 4.78
C ILE A 19 0.73 -2.81 5.53
N ASN A 20 1.02 -1.73 6.24
CA ASN A 20 0.09 -1.04 7.15
C ASN A 20 -0.44 0.28 6.58
N ARG A 21 0.19 0.80 5.51
CA ARG A 21 -0.28 2.00 4.83
C ARG A 21 0.07 1.97 3.34
N PHE A 22 -0.81 2.51 2.53
CA PHE A 22 -0.59 2.76 1.11
C PHE A 22 -0.97 4.20 0.78
N THR A 23 -0.12 4.90 0.04
CA THR A 23 -0.41 6.24 -0.49
C THR A 23 -0.22 6.28 -2.00
N CYS A 24 -1.04 7.06 -2.68
CA CYS A 24 -0.84 7.47 -4.05
C CYS A 24 -0.89 9.00 -4.13
N GLU A 25 0.10 9.59 -4.78
CA GLU A 25 0.19 11.03 -5.05
C GLU A 25 0.32 11.27 -6.55
N LEU A 26 -0.26 12.36 -7.06
CA LEU A 26 -0.06 12.84 -8.43
C LEU A 26 0.55 14.24 -8.36
N ASN A 27 1.76 14.40 -8.91
CA ASN A 27 2.52 15.66 -8.83
C ASN A 27 2.67 16.19 -7.40
N GLY A 28 2.86 15.27 -6.43
CA GLY A 28 2.98 15.58 -5.00
C GLY A 28 1.65 15.92 -4.30
N ASN A 29 0.51 15.84 -4.99
CA ASN A 29 -0.80 16.00 -4.38
C ASN A 29 -1.40 14.64 -4.05
N MET A 30 -1.84 14.46 -2.81
CA MET A 30 -2.43 13.22 -2.34
C MET A 30 -3.70 12.87 -3.13
N VAL A 31 -3.73 11.67 -3.70
CA VAL A 31 -4.90 11.08 -4.38
C VAL A 31 -5.65 10.19 -3.40
N VAL A 32 -4.95 9.26 -2.74
CA VAL A 32 -5.52 8.39 -1.72
C VAL A 32 -4.48 8.05 -0.65
N ASP A 33 -4.94 7.96 0.60
CA ASP A 33 -4.17 7.52 1.76
C ASP A 33 -4.98 6.45 2.49
N VAL A 34 -4.49 5.22 2.48
CA VAL A 34 -5.18 4.05 3.00
C VAL A 34 -4.42 3.51 4.19
N THR A 35 -5.09 3.42 5.34
CA THR A 35 -4.62 2.62 6.47
C THR A 35 -5.06 1.17 6.26
N LEU A 36 -4.11 0.24 6.27
CA LEU A 36 -4.35 -1.19 6.09
C LEU A 36 -4.37 -1.88 7.45
N GLU A 37 -5.30 -2.82 7.60
CA GLU A 37 -5.40 -3.69 8.76
C GLU A 37 -5.28 -5.17 8.34
N PRO A 38 -5.05 -6.10 9.30
CA PRO A 38 -4.71 -7.50 9.00
C PRO A 38 -5.76 -8.31 8.23
N ALA A 39 -6.94 -7.75 8.01
CA ALA A 39 -8.01 -8.36 7.21
C ALA A 39 -7.82 -8.17 5.69
N ILE A 40 -6.86 -7.34 5.26
CA ILE A 40 -6.50 -7.22 3.85
C ILE A 40 -5.74 -8.48 3.40
N SER A 41 -6.15 -9.02 2.25
CA SER A 41 -5.58 -10.23 1.65
C SER A 41 -4.07 -10.12 1.40
N THR A 42 -3.41 -11.27 1.32
CA THR A 42 -2.04 -11.39 0.80
C THR A 42 -1.93 -10.77 -0.59
N ASN A 43 -0.83 -10.05 -0.85
CA ASN A 43 -0.60 -9.25 -2.06
C ASN A 43 -1.68 -8.19 -2.26
N PRO A 44 -1.70 -7.12 -1.42
CA PRO A 44 -2.79 -6.16 -1.41
C PRO A 44 -2.93 -5.46 -2.77
N TYR A 45 -4.17 -5.39 -3.26
CA TYR A 45 -4.55 -4.70 -4.48
C TYR A 45 -5.49 -3.54 -4.15
N PHE A 46 -5.25 -2.39 -4.77
CA PHE A 46 -6.06 -1.19 -4.62
C PHE A 46 -6.47 -0.68 -5.99
N GLU A 47 -7.74 -0.32 -6.10
CA GLU A 47 -8.31 0.34 -7.27
C GLU A 47 -9.03 1.60 -6.83
N PHE A 48 -8.75 2.70 -7.51
CA PHE A 48 -9.33 4.01 -7.25
C PHE A 48 -9.24 4.87 -8.52
N GLU A 49 -10.00 5.95 -8.54
CA GLU A 49 -9.99 6.92 -9.63
C GLU A 49 -9.17 8.15 -9.23
N ALA A 50 -8.42 8.71 -10.18
CA ALA A 50 -7.68 9.95 -10.03
C ALA A 50 -8.07 10.93 -11.12
N LYS A 51 -8.33 12.20 -10.73
CA LYS A 51 -8.53 13.28 -11.69
C LYS A 51 -7.17 13.84 -12.11
N VAL A 52 -6.90 13.81 -13.42
CA VAL A 52 -5.61 14.21 -14.00
C VAL A 52 -5.79 15.53 -14.75
N ASP A 53 -5.36 16.62 -14.13
CA ASP A 53 -5.51 17.98 -14.69
C ASP A 53 -4.31 18.40 -15.57
N ALA A 54 -3.16 17.74 -15.43
CA ALA A 54 -1.94 18.02 -16.18
C ALA A 54 -1.04 16.78 -16.27
N THR A 55 -0.16 16.76 -17.28
CA THR A 55 0.97 15.81 -17.38
C THR A 55 1.78 15.79 -16.08
N GLY A 56 2.24 14.62 -15.68
CA GLY A 56 2.84 14.45 -14.37
C GLY A 56 3.35 13.05 -14.08
N GLU A 57 3.58 12.79 -12.81
CA GLU A 57 4.01 11.50 -12.28
C GLU A 57 3.14 11.09 -11.10
N PHE A 58 2.66 9.85 -11.14
CA PHE A 58 2.13 9.17 -9.98
C PHE A 58 3.27 8.62 -9.14
N LYS A 59 3.17 8.81 -7.84
CA LYS A 59 4.03 8.16 -6.85
C LYS A 59 3.17 7.27 -5.95
N PHE A 60 3.52 6.01 -5.88
CA PHE A 60 2.90 5.01 -5.02
C PHE A 60 3.87 4.66 -3.90
N THR A 61 3.38 4.58 -2.66
CA THR A 61 4.21 4.19 -1.51
C THR A 61 3.46 3.19 -0.64
N TRP A 62 4.12 2.09 -0.30
CA TRP A 62 3.66 1.11 0.69
C TRP A 62 4.60 1.12 1.89
N TYR A 63 4.02 1.12 3.09
CA TYR A 63 4.75 1.12 4.36
C TYR A 63 4.49 -0.19 5.09
N ASP A 64 5.55 -0.88 5.52
CA ASP A 64 5.45 -2.17 6.22
C ASP A 64 5.66 -2.03 7.73
N ASP A 65 5.16 -3.02 8.49
CA ASP A 65 5.29 -3.10 9.94
C ASP A 65 6.75 -3.28 10.39
N ASP A 66 7.63 -3.80 9.52
CA ASP A 66 9.06 -3.93 9.79
C ASP A 66 9.86 -2.62 9.56
N GLY A 67 9.20 -1.58 9.03
CA GLY A 67 9.79 -0.28 8.75
C GLY A 67 10.26 -0.10 7.30
N ASP A 68 10.18 -1.13 6.46
CA ASP A 68 10.49 -1.02 5.04
C ASP A 68 9.47 -0.12 4.31
N VAL A 69 9.97 0.56 3.29
CA VAL A 69 9.19 1.45 2.42
C VAL A 69 9.43 1.03 0.98
N TYR A 70 8.34 0.70 0.28
CA TYR A 70 8.35 0.34 -1.13
C TYR A 70 7.76 1.50 -1.94
N GLU A 71 8.43 1.89 -3.01
CA GLU A 71 8.01 3.00 -3.86
C GLU A 71 7.92 2.56 -5.33
N ASP A 72 6.94 3.10 -6.03
CA ASP A 72 6.85 3.00 -7.49
C ASP A 72 6.42 4.35 -8.08
N THR A 73 6.88 4.64 -9.29
CA THR A 73 6.61 5.90 -9.98
C THR A 73 6.20 5.64 -11.42
N GLN A 74 5.14 6.31 -11.86
CA GLN A 74 4.62 6.13 -13.22
C GLN A 74 4.23 7.48 -13.84
N ALA A 75 4.83 7.79 -14.99
CA ALA A 75 4.50 8.98 -15.77
C ALA A 75 3.11 8.88 -16.41
N ILE A 76 2.42 10.02 -16.49
CA ILE A 76 1.16 10.20 -17.21
C ILE A 76 1.19 11.47 -18.06
N GLU A 77 0.75 11.37 -19.31
CA GLU A 77 0.68 12.50 -20.24
C GLU A 77 -0.78 12.89 -20.53
N VAL A 78 -1.03 14.20 -20.51
CA VAL A 78 -2.27 14.82 -20.97
C VAL A 78 -1.98 15.51 -22.31
N ALA A 79 -2.88 15.33 -23.28
CA ALA A 79 -2.76 15.89 -24.62
C ALA A 79 -3.00 17.40 -24.70
#